data_AF-A0A975XPK3-F1
#
_entry.id   AF-A0A975XPK3-F1
#
_cell.length_a   1.000
_cell.length_b   1.000
_cell.length_c   1.000
_cell.angle_alpha   90.00
_cell.angle_beta   90.00
_cell.angle_gamma   90.00
#
_symmetry.space_group_name_H-M   'P 1'
#
loop_
_entity.id
_entity.type
_entity.pdbx_description
1 polymer ?
#
loop_
_entity_poly.entity_id
_entity_poly.type
_entity_poly.pdbx_seq_one_letter_code
_entity_poly.pdbx_strand_id
1 'polypeptide(L)'
;MHKVKHPVLVSLICMIALIALIAVRAVYVTSTAPQPKIETYKLGEWIALNNANLINEPDKSGAYSFKVDKAELMSANEYIASYSKDQSRHYTGDDGDIQSVVVLTMTVKNTGTDIGGVDGFMWRIIPKAMNAEYRFDEKLFSFAEPSITSGMFAVAPSKEYATHIPFSYIGDAPFGGPVGIEVRKAISEGCAHLSFSHYPVRKSLYFEMTRS
;
A
#
# COMPACT_ATOMS: atom_id res chain seq x y z
N MET A 1 -38.73 -38.94 31.77
CA MET A 1 -38.10 -39.35 30.49
C MET A 1 -38.85 -38.73 29.32
N HIS A 2 -38.36 -37.62 28.77
CA HIS A 2 -38.98 -36.98 27.60
C HIS A 2 -38.60 -37.79 26.34
N LYS A 3 -39.59 -38.41 25.68
CA LYS A 3 -39.40 -39.01 24.35
C LYS A 3 -39.16 -37.87 23.36
N VAL A 4 -37.93 -37.72 22.88
CA VAL A 4 -37.62 -36.82 21.76
C VAL A 4 -38.47 -37.25 20.57
N LYS A 5 -39.31 -36.34 20.05
CA LYS A 5 -40.16 -36.61 18.90
C LYS A 5 -39.26 -36.88 17.69
N HIS A 6 -39.40 -38.03 17.02
CA HIS A 6 -38.67 -38.40 15.81
C HIS A 6 -38.38 -37.26 14.79
N PRO A 7 -39.32 -36.33 14.48
CA PRO A 7 -39.04 -35.20 13.58
C PRO A 7 -37.97 -34.22 14.10
N VAL A 8 -37.82 -34.06 15.42
CA VAL A 8 -36.81 -33.19 16.03
C VAL A 8 -35.42 -33.81 15.88
N LEU A 9 -35.31 -35.13 16.03
CA LEU A 9 -34.06 -35.85 15.83
C LEU A 9 -33.59 -35.78 14.37
N VAL A 10 -34.50 -35.97 13.41
CA VAL A 10 -34.20 -35.86 11.97
C VAL A 10 -33.76 -34.44 11.60
N SER A 11 -34.47 -33.42 12.09
CA SER A 11 -34.10 -32.01 11.87
C SER A 11 -32.69 -31.69 12.40
N LEU A 12 -32.35 -32.19 13.60
CA LEU A 12 -31.02 -32.01 14.18
C LEU A 12 -29.92 -32.68 13.34
N ILE A 13 -30.17 -33.89 12.84
CA ILE A 13 -29.24 -34.60 11.96
C ILE A 13 -29.02 -33.83 10.65
N CYS A 14 -30.10 -33.32 10.03
CA CYS A 14 -30.01 -32.51 8.82
C CYS A 14 -29.22 -31.21 9.04
N MET A 15 -29.41 -30.55 10.19
CA MET A 15 -28.67 -29.33 10.53
C MET A 15 -27.18 -29.60 10.73
N ILE A 16 -26.82 -30.68 11.41
CA ILE A 16 -25.43 -31.11 11.60
C ILE A 16 -24.79 -31.45 10.25
N ALA A 17 -25.51 -32.18 9.38
CA ALA A 17 -25.02 -32.52 8.04
C ALA A 17 -24.78 -31.26 7.18
N LEU A 18 -25.67 -30.27 7.27
CA LEU A 18 -25.51 -28.99 6.57
C LEU A 18 -24.28 -28.21 7.06
N ILE A 19 -24.08 -28.12 8.38
CA ILE A 19 -22.90 -27.47 8.96
C ILE A 19 -21.61 -28.18 8.53
N ALA A 20 -21.61 -29.52 8.52
CA ALA A 20 -20.46 -30.31 8.07
C ALA A 20 -20.15 -30.05 6.59
N LEU A 21 -21.15 -29.99 5.72
CA LEU A 21 -21.00 -29.64 4.30
C LEU A 21 -20.39 -28.24 4.10
N ILE A 22 -20.84 -27.25 4.88
CA ILE A 22 -20.29 -25.89 4.84
C ILE A 22 -18.83 -25.88 5.30
N ALA A 23 -18.50 -26.58 6.39
CA ALA A 23 -17.14 -26.67 6.90
C ALA A 23 -16.20 -27.36 5.89
N VAL A 24 -16.63 -28.48 5.29
CA VAL A 24 -15.87 -29.19 4.25
C VAL A 24 -15.65 -28.28 3.04
N ARG A 25 -16.68 -27.55 2.58
CA ARG A 25 -16.53 -26.60 1.49
C ARG A 25 -15.55 -25.48 1.82
N ALA A 26 -15.61 -24.93 3.04
CA ALA A 26 -14.70 -23.87 3.47
C ALA A 26 -13.24 -24.36 3.50
N VAL A 27 -13.00 -25.56 4.03
CA VAL A 27 -11.67 -26.18 4.03
C VAL A 27 -11.19 -26.45 2.60
N TYR A 28 -12.04 -27.05 1.76
CA TYR A 28 -11.72 -27.32 0.37
C TYR A 28 -11.32 -26.03 -0.36
N VAL A 29 -12.20 -25.02 -0.36
CA VAL A 29 -11.96 -23.72 -1.01
C VAL A 29 -10.67 -23.07 -0.52
N THR A 30 -10.41 -23.09 0.79
CA THR A 30 -9.20 -22.48 1.37
C THR A 30 -7.94 -23.26 0.99
N SER A 31 -8.00 -24.59 1.02
CA SER A 31 -6.85 -25.46 0.72
C SER A 31 -6.49 -25.49 -0.76
N THR A 32 -7.47 -25.32 -1.65
CA THR A 32 -7.26 -25.29 -3.10
C THR A 32 -7.09 -23.88 -3.66
N ALA A 33 -7.27 -22.84 -2.84
CA ALA A 33 -7.09 -21.46 -3.26
C ALA A 33 -5.63 -21.25 -3.71
N PRO A 34 -5.39 -20.77 -4.96
CA PRO A 34 -4.06 -20.42 -5.40
C PRO A 34 -3.44 -19.37 -4.47
N GLN A 35 -2.37 -19.75 -3.77
CA GLN A 35 -1.59 -18.81 -2.97
C GLN A 35 -0.66 -18.05 -3.91
N PRO A 36 -0.62 -16.71 -3.83
CA PRO A 36 0.30 -15.95 -4.65
C PRO A 36 1.73 -16.31 -4.27
N LYS A 37 2.61 -16.47 -5.26
CA LYS A 37 4.05 -16.55 -5.00
C LYS A 37 4.47 -15.24 -4.34
N ILE A 38 5.14 -15.29 -3.20
CA ILE A 38 5.67 -14.10 -2.52
C ILE A 38 7.11 -13.89 -2.96
N GLU A 39 7.42 -12.69 -3.42
CA GLU A 39 8.78 -12.24 -3.71
C GLU A 39 9.12 -11.07 -2.79
N THR A 40 10.22 -11.20 -2.06
CA THR A 40 10.68 -10.19 -1.11
C THR A 40 11.99 -9.59 -1.57
N TYR A 41 12.04 -8.26 -1.57
CA TYR A 41 13.17 -7.45 -2.00
C TYR A 41 13.66 -6.58 -0.83
N LYS A 42 14.88 -6.07 -0.96
CA LYS A 42 15.54 -5.14 -0.04
C LYS A 42 15.75 -3.79 -0.72
N LEU A 43 16.08 -2.78 0.08
CA LEU A 43 16.55 -1.49 -0.41
C LEU A 43 17.75 -1.68 -1.35
N GLY A 44 17.82 -0.87 -2.40
CA GLY A 44 18.86 -0.88 -3.42
C GLY A 44 18.67 -1.89 -4.55
N GLU A 45 17.71 -2.82 -4.46
CA GLU A 45 17.42 -3.78 -5.53
C GLU A 45 16.51 -3.17 -6.61
N TRP A 46 16.83 -3.44 -7.88
CA TRP A 46 15.94 -3.11 -8.99
C TRP A 46 14.81 -4.15 -9.08
N ILE A 47 13.57 -3.66 -9.05
CA ILE A 47 12.37 -4.47 -9.05
C ILE A 47 11.58 -4.17 -10.31
N ALA A 48 11.38 -5.19 -11.13
CA ALA A 48 10.54 -5.09 -12.30
C ALA A 48 9.06 -4.95 -11.89
N LEU A 49 8.34 -4.00 -12.48
CA LEU A 49 6.91 -3.79 -12.26
C LEU A 49 6.03 -4.74 -13.08
N ASN A 50 6.60 -5.75 -13.74
CA ASN A 50 5.87 -6.77 -14.49
C ASN A 50 4.64 -7.26 -13.69
N ASN A 51 3.45 -7.07 -14.26
CA ASN A 51 2.13 -7.40 -13.72
C ASN A 51 1.80 -6.73 -12.36
N ALA A 52 2.51 -5.67 -11.99
CA ALA A 52 2.29 -4.86 -10.81
C ALA A 52 1.54 -3.59 -11.23
N ASN A 53 0.23 -3.74 -11.48
CA ASN A 53 -0.77 -2.69 -11.68
C ASN A 53 -0.22 -1.37 -12.24
N LEU A 54 0.00 -1.34 -13.55
CA LEU A 54 0.11 -0.08 -14.29
C LEU A 54 -1.26 0.27 -14.88
N ILE A 55 -1.42 1.55 -15.17
CA ILE A 55 -2.56 2.13 -15.86
C ILE A 55 -2.80 1.40 -17.20
N ASN A 56 -4.05 1.02 -17.44
CA ASN A 56 -4.64 0.61 -18.72
C ASN A 56 -4.15 -0.67 -19.43
N GLU A 57 -2.96 -1.23 -19.19
CA GLU A 57 -2.54 -2.50 -19.83
C GLU A 57 -1.53 -3.30 -18.98
N PRO A 58 -1.97 -4.31 -18.20
CA PRO A 58 -1.08 -5.17 -17.39
C PRO A 58 0.05 -5.82 -18.21
N ASP A 59 -0.24 -6.15 -19.47
CA ASP A 59 0.62 -6.94 -20.36
C ASP A 59 1.82 -6.14 -20.93
N LYS A 60 1.82 -4.81 -20.80
CA LYS A 60 2.92 -3.93 -21.28
C LYS A 60 3.80 -3.38 -20.16
N SER A 61 3.60 -3.83 -18.93
CA SER A 61 4.37 -3.43 -17.73
C SER A 61 5.84 -3.87 -17.71
N GLY A 62 6.26 -4.70 -18.68
CA GLY A 62 7.60 -5.27 -18.78
C GLY A 62 8.76 -4.27 -18.86
N ALA A 63 8.48 -3.03 -19.27
CA ALA A 63 9.50 -2.02 -19.48
C ALA A 63 9.84 -1.18 -18.24
N TYR A 64 8.99 -1.20 -17.20
CA TYR A 64 9.17 -0.40 -16.00
C TYR A 64 9.80 -1.20 -14.87
N SER A 65 10.72 -0.55 -14.16
CA SER A 65 11.27 -1.04 -12.89
C SER A 65 11.47 0.11 -11.93
N PHE A 66 11.50 -0.17 -10.64
CA PHE A 66 11.89 0.81 -9.64
C PHE A 66 12.92 0.24 -8.68
N LYS A 67 13.63 1.14 -8.01
CA LYS A 67 14.54 0.84 -6.92
C LYS A 67 14.24 1.80 -5.79
N VAL A 68 14.12 1.31 -4.56
CA VAL A 68 14.01 2.15 -3.37
C VAL A 68 15.37 2.21 -2.70
N ASP A 69 15.94 3.40 -2.60
CA ASP A 69 17.29 3.61 -2.09
C ASP A 69 17.30 3.83 -0.57
N LYS A 70 16.32 4.57 -0.05
CA LYS A 70 16.15 4.82 1.39
C LYS A 70 14.68 4.98 1.77
N ALA A 71 14.40 4.72 3.04
CA ALA A 71 13.11 4.96 3.68
C ALA A 71 13.30 5.82 4.93
N GLU A 72 12.57 6.92 5.01
CA GLU A 72 12.65 7.88 6.11
C GLU A 72 11.29 8.04 6.77
N LEU A 73 11.27 8.24 8.09
CA LEU A 73 10.12 8.69 8.84
C LEU A 73 10.32 10.18 9.15
N MET A 74 9.33 10.99 8.78
CA MET A 74 9.33 12.44 9.01
C MET A 74 7.91 12.97 9.22
N SER A 75 7.82 14.26 9.54
CA SER A 75 6.58 15.02 9.59
C SER A 75 6.17 15.56 8.21
N ALA A 76 4.93 16.00 8.07
CA ALA A 76 4.46 16.63 6.84
C ALA A 76 5.21 17.93 6.55
N ASN A 77 5.52 18.72 7.58
CA ASN A 77 6.30 19.95 7.43
C ASN A 77 7.77 19.68 7.07
N GLU A 78 8.39 18.65 7.65
CA GLU A 78 9.74 18.20 7.28
C GLU A 78 9.80 17.76 5.81
N TYR A 79 8.79 17.02 5.35
CA TYR A 79 8.68 16.61 3.94
C TYR A 79 8.58 17.83 3.01
N ILE A 80 7.70 18.79 3.33
CA ILE A 80 7.49 19.98 2.50
C ILE A 80 8.76 20.83 2.46
N ALA A 81 9.40 21.06 3.61
CA ALA A 81 10.65 21.81 3.68
C ALA A 81 11.75 21.15 2.83
N SER A 82 11.86 19.81 2.88
CA SER A 82 12.91 19.07 2.19
C SER A 82 12.67 18.94 0.69
N TYR A 83 11.43 18.75 0.26
CA TYR A 83 11.13 18.25 -1.09
C TYR A 83 10.18 19.13 -1.90
N SER A 84 9.53 20.14 -1.30
CA SER A 84 8.64 21.02 -2.06
C SER A 84 9.40 21.85 -3.10
N LYS A 85 8.84 21.94 -4.32
CA LYS A 85 9.33 22.88 -5.34
C LYS A 85 8.97 24.34 -5.02
N ASP A 86 8.05 24.55 -4.08
CA ASP A 86 7.64 25.86 -3.58
C ASP A 86 7.88 25.92 -2.06
N GLN A 87 8.98 26.57 -1.68
CA GLN A 87 9.46 26.66 -0.30
C GLN A 87 8.62 27.60 0.58
N SER A 88 7.65 28.32 0.00
CA SER A 88 6.70 29.12 0.77
C SER A 88 5.55 28.30 1.36
N ARG A 89 5.36 27.07 0.87
CA ARG A 89 4.31 26.18 1.34
C ARG A 89 4.65 25.59 2.70
N HIS A 90 3.62 25.39 3.49
CA HIS A 90 3.66 24.67 4.73
C HIS A 90 2.36 23.88 4.89
N TYR A 91 2.39 22.82 5.66
CA TYR A 91 1.18 22.10 6.00
C TYR A 91 0.46 22.84 7.14
N THR A 92 -0.85 23.08 6.97
CA THR A 92 -1.64 23.93 7.87
C THR A 92 -2.47 23.14 8.88
N GLY A 93 -2.49 21.81 8.81
CA GLY A 93 -3.22 20.99 9.78
C GLY A 93 -2.39 20.78 11.05
N ASP A 94 -3.08 20.55 12.17
CA ASP A 94 -2.47 20.36 13.50
C ASP A 94 -1.54 19.13 13.55
N ASP A 95 -1.66 18.21 12.59
CA ASP A 95 -0.81 17.04 12.40
C ASP A 95 0.47 17.33 11.57
N GLY A 96 0.79 18.60 11.31
CA GLY A 96 1.92 18.99 10.47
C GLY A 96 3.29 18.57 10.96
N ASP A 97 3.48 18.57 12.28
CA ASP A 97 4.78 18.36 12.93
C ASP A 97 4.92 16.97 13.58
N ILE A 98 3.90 16.11 13.47
CA ILE A 98 3.99 14.74 13.98
C ILE A 98 4.68 13.82 12.96
N GLN A 99 5.52 12.91 13.46
CA GLN A 99 6.17 11.85 12.68
C GLN A 99 5.11 10.89 12.13
N SER A 100 4.67 11.14 10.90
CA SER A 100 3.46 10.53 10.34
C SER A 100 3.55 10.21 8.85
N VAL A 101 4.69 10.54 8.23
CA VAL A 101 4.93 10.36 6.80
C VAL A 101 6.14 9.45 6.62
N VAL A 102 5.92 8.29 6.00
CA VAL A 102 7.00 7.44 5.51
C VAL A 102 7.35 7.85 4.10
N VAL A 103 8.61 8.20 3.87
CA VAL A 103 9.10 8.71 2.59
C VAL A 103 10.06 7.73 1.98
N LEU A 104 9.72 7.24 0.80
CA LEU A 104 10.58 6.36 0.01
C LEU A 104 11.31 7.20 -1.04
N THR A 105 12.64 7.24 -0.97
CA THR A 105 13.43 7.77 -2.09
C THR A 105 13.54 6.67 -3.12
N MET A 106 12.95 6.92 -4.28
CA MET A 106 12.75 5.90 -5.29
C MET A 106 13.20 6.40 -6.66
N THR A 107 13.94 5.55 -7.36
CA THR A 107 14.29 5.74 -8.76
C THR A 107 13.40 4.83 -9.62
N VAL A 108 12.65 5.41 -10.54
CA VAL A 108 11.84 4.69 -11.54
C VAL A 108 12.57 4.72 -12.87
N LYS A 109 12.65 3.56 -13.53
CA LYS A 109 13.30 3.38 -14.82
C LYS A 109 12.29 2.88 -15.84
N ASN A 110 12.30 3.49 -17.01
CA ASN A 110 11.61 3.01 -18.20
C ASN A 110 12.62 2.63 -19.27
N THR A 111 12.61 1.36 -19.67
CA THR A 111 13.59 0.81 -20.62
C THR A 111 13.24 1.03 -22.10
N GLY A 112 12.06 1.57 -22.43
CA GLY A 112 11.78 1.91 -23.84
C GLY A 112 10.32 1.95 -24.30
N THR A 113 9.33 2.07 -23.42
CA THR A 113 7.92 2.19 -23.83
C THR A 113 7.37 3.59 -23.60
N ASP A 114 6.49 4.07 -24.46
CA ASP A 114 5.69 5.29 -24.26
C ASP A 114 4.30 4.99 -23.67
N ILE A 115 3.99 3.71 -23.42
CA ILE A 115 2.70 3.25 -22.91
C ILE A 115 2.81 2.91 -21.42
N GLY A 116 1.78 3.27 -20.67
CA GLY A 116 1.66 2.96 -19.25
C GLY A 116 2.51 3.85 -18.36
N GLY A 117 2.54 3.52 -17.08
CA GLY A 117 3.19 4.30 -16.04
C GLY A 117 2.87 3.74 -14.67
N VAL A 118 3.49 4.31 -13.64
CA VAL A 118 3.31 3.94 -12.24
C VAL A 118 1.96 4.43 -11.74
N ASP A 119 1.24 3.56 -11.03
CA ASP A 119 0.06 3.91 -10.23
C ASP A 119 0.37 3.77 -8.74
N GLY A 120 0.73 4.89 -8.11
CA GLY A 120 1.03 4.97 -6.68
C GLY A 120 -0.17 4.66 -5.79
N PHE A 121 -1.42 4.78 -6.28
CA PHE A 121 -2.62 4.47 -5.50
C PHE A 121 -2.77 2.99 -5.19
N MET A 122 -2.06 2.11 -5.90
CA MET A 122 -2.06 0.67 -5.63
C MET A 122 -0.97 0.24 -4.65
N TRP A 123 -0.11 1.17 -4.24
CA TRP A 123 0.99 0.90 -3.33
C TRP A 123 0.57 1.14 -1.89
N ARG A 124 0.95 0.20 -1.01
CA ARG A 124 0.66 0.28 0.43
C ARG A 124 1.92 0.00 1.21
N ILE A 125 2.17 0.79 2.24
CA ILE A 125 3.11 0.39 3.27
C ILE A 125 2.33 -0.30 4.39
N ILE A 126 2.77 -1.51 4.72
CA ILE A 126 2.19 -2.35 5.76
C ILE A 126 3.21 -2.44 6.89
N PRO A 127 2.92 -1.92 8.09
CA PRO A 127 3.82 -2.05 9.23
C PRO A 127 3.92 -3.51 9.67
N LYS A 128 4.99 -3.87 10.36
CA LYS A 128 5.21 -5.23 10.87
C LYS A 128 4.07 -5.76 11.75
N ALA A 129 3.39 -4.87 12.46
CA ALA A 129 2.23 -5.21 13.30
C ALA A 129 0.98 -5.60 12.49
N MET A 130 0.95 -5.34 11.18
CA MET A 130 -0.18 -5.66 10.27
C MET A 130 -1.54 -5.08 10.73
N ASN A 131 -1.50 -3.95 11.44
CA ASN A 131 -2.67 -3.31 12.05
C ASN A 131 -3.13 -2.04 11.33
N ALA A 132 -2.39 -1.58 10.31
CA ALA A 132 -2.69 -0.38 9.55
C ALA A 132 -2.18 -0.51 8.11
N GLU A 133 -2.66 0.36 7.23
CA GLU A 133 -2.11 0.53 5.88
C GLU A 133 -1.80 2.00 5.65
N TYR A 134 -0.57 2.31 5.24
CA TYR A 134 -0.18 3.67 4.87
C TYR A 134 -0.33 3.81 3.36
N ARG A 135 -1.10 4.81 2.96
CA ARG A 135 -1.48 5.06 1.57
C ARG A 135 -0.59 6.16 1.00
N PHE A 136 -0.37 6.10 -0.31
CA PHE A 136 0.27 7.19 -1.05
C PHE A 136 -0.40 8.53 -0.71
N ASP A 137 0.38 9.49 -0.25
CA ASP A 137 -0.09 10.82 0.17
C ASP A 137 0.01 11.80 -1.00
N GLU A 138 -1.02 11.78 -1.85
CA GLU A 138 -1.08 12.61 -3.06
C GLU A 138 -0.93 14.10 -2.78
N LYS A 139 -1.49 14.58 -1.65
CA LYS A 139 -1.39 15.98 -1.26
C LYS A 139 0.06 16.36 -1.01
N LEU A 140 0.79 15.58 -0.22
CA LEU A 140 2.21 15.84 -0.01
C LEU A 140 3.02 15.66 -1.30
N PHE A 141 2.75 14.61 -2.06
CA PHE A 141 3.46 14.36 -3.31
C PHE A 141 3.31 15.53 -4.30
N SER A 142 2.14 16.16 -4.37
CA SER A 142 1.89 17.33 -5.23
C SER A 142 2.76 18.55 -4.89
N PHE A 143 3.32 18.64 -3.68
CA PHE A 143 4.27 19.69 -3.33
C PHE A 143 5.66 19.44 -3.94
N ALA A 144 6.09 18.18 -3.97
CA ALA A 144 7.34 17.78 -4.60
C ALA A 144 7.21 17.71 -6.13
N GLU A 145 6.07 17.25 -6.63
CA GLU A 145 5.80 17.05 -8.06
C GLU A 145 4.53 17.78 -8.52
N PRO A 146 4.52 19.12 -8.53
CA PRO A 146 3.34 19.92 -8.87
C PRO A 146 2.83 19.73 -10.31
N SER A 147 3.66 19.21 -11.21
CA SER A 147 3.25 18.84 -12.58
C SER A 147 2.52 17.51 -12.65
N ILE A 148 2.56 16.70 -11.59
CA ILE A 148 1.90 15.41 -11.49
C ILE A 148 0.64 15.61 -10.64
N THR A 149 -0.51 15.71 -11.30
CA THR A 149 -1.79 16.05 -10.66
C THR A 149 -2.58 14.82 -10.20
N SER A 150 -1.95 13.65 -10.16
CA SER A 150 -2.56 12.39 -9.74
C SER A 150 -1.50 11.49 -9.10
N GLY A 151 -1.89 10.44 -8.37
CA GLY A 151 -0.96 9.38 -7.96
C GLY A 151 -0.37 8.56 -9.11
N MET A 152 -0.64 8.94 -10.35
CA MET A 152 -0.24 8.26 -11.58
C MET A 152 0.79 9.07 -12.35
N PHE A 153 1.91 8.45 -12.74
CA PHE A 153 2.97 9.13 -13.49
C PHE A 153 3.78 8.18 -14.38
N ALA A 154 4.38 8.74 -15.42
CA ALA A 154 5.20 8.00 -16.39
C ALA A 154 6.61 8.59 -16.47
N VAL A 155 7.58 7.73 -16.78
CA VAL A 155 8.96 8.13 -17.09
C VAL A 155 9.15 7.97 -18.58
N ALA A 156 9.78 8.94 -19.25
CA ALA A 156 9.98 8.87 -20.69
C ALA A 156 10.80 7.62 -21.10
N PRO A 157 10.60 7.08 -22.31
CA PRO A 157 11.36 5.93 -22.81
C PRO A 157 12.87 6.11 -22.63
N SER A 158 13.55 5.05 -22.18
CA SER A 158 15.00 5.03 -21.97
C SER A 158 15.51 6.08 -20.99
N LYS A 159 14.71 6.42 -19.98
CA LYS A 159 15.06 7.36 -18.91
C LYS A 159 14.87 6.76 -17.52
N GLU A 160 15.52 7.40 -16.56
CA GLU A 160 15.34 7.19 -15.13
C GLU A 160 14.88 8.51 -14.49
N TYR A 161 14.05 8.40 -13.46
CA TYR A 161 13.56 9.53 -12.70
C TYR A 161 13.58 9.18 -11.21
N ALA A 162 14.27 10.00 -10.41
CA ALA A 162 14.31 9.86 -8.96
C ALA A 162 13.36 10.87 -8.32
N THR A 163 12.58 10.41 -7.34
CA THR A 163 11.65 11.25 -6.57
C THR A 163 11.48 10.71 -5.16
N HIS A 164 10.75 11.46 -4.34
CA HIS A 164 10.48 11.15 -2.93
C HIS A 164 8.98 10.88 -2.78
N ILE A 165 8.61 9.64 -2.51
CA ILE A 165 7.20 9.24 -2.46
C ILE A 165 6.72 9.16 -1.00
N PRO A 166 5.78 10.03 -0.60
CA PRO A 166 5.23 10.04 0.76
C PRO A 166 4.07 9.04 0.91
N PHE A 167 4.03 8.39 2.06
CA PHE A 167 2.96 7.51 2.49
C PHE A 167 2.54 7.86 3.91
N SER A 168 1.23 7.98 4.13
CA SER A 168 0.69 8.42 5.40
C SER A 168 -0.43 7.49 5.86
N TYR A 169 -0.56 7.29 7.18
CA TYR A 169 -1.77 6.73 7.76
C TYR A 169 -2.79 7.86 7.95
N ILE A 170 -3.66 8.03 6.95
CA ILE A 170 -4.71 9.04 6.97
C ILE A 170 -5.99 8.38 7.46
N GLY A 171 -6.56 8.92 8.55
CA GLY A 171 -7.85 8.50 9.09
C GLY A 171 -8.64 9.66 9.65
N ASP A 172 -9.85 9.38 10.13
CA ASP A 172 -10.71 10.41 10.69
C ASP A 172 -10.09 11.09 11.91
N ALA A 173 -10.49 12.34 12.13
CA ALA A 173 -10.24 13.02 13.39
C ALA A 173 -10.69 12.16 14.60
N PRO A 174 -10.03 12.28 15.76
CA PRO A 174 -10.45 11.57 16.97
C PRO A 174 -11.94 11.79 17.29
N PHE A 175 -12.55 10.87 18.05
CA PHE A 175 -13.94 11.00 18.48
C PHE A 175 -14.19 12.36 19.18
N GLY A 176 -15.21 13.08 18.73
CA GLY A 176 -15.50 14.45 19.19
C GLY A 176 -14.75 15.56 18.44
N GLY A 177 -13.89 15.19 17.48
CA GLY A 177 -13.24 16.11 16.55
C GLY A 177 -14.14 16.55 15.39
N PRO A 178 -13.64 17.46 14.54
CA PRO A 178 -14.39 17.95 13.39
C PRO A 178 -14.70 16.81 12.41
N VAL A 179 -15.97 16.67 12.02
CA VAL A 179 -16.40 15.69 11.04
C VAL A 179 -15.87 16.06 9.65
N GLY A 180 -15.35 15.08 8.91
CA GLY A 180 -14.84 15.29 7.55
C GLY A 180 -13.44 15.87 7.46
N ILE A 181 -12.72 16.01 8.59
CA ILE A 181 -11.30 16.32 8.60
C ILE A 181 -10.51 15.02 8.71
N GLU A 182 -9.78 14.71 7.64
CA GLU A 182 -8.76 13.68 7.63
C GLU A 182 -7.49 14.19 8.34
N VAL A 183 -6.94 13.38 9.24
CA VAL A 183 -5.69 13.68 9.95
C VAL A 183 -4.70 12.54 9.74
N ARG A 184 -3.42 12.89 9.60
CA ARG A 184 -2.34 11.90 9.68
C ARG A 184 -2.23 11.43 11.12
N LYS A 185 -1.95 10.14 11.26
CA LYS A 185 -1.69 9.51 12.56
C LYS A 185 -0.20 9.30 12.73
N ALA A 186 0.27 9.45 13.96
CA ALA A 186 1.66 9.20 14.29
C ALA A 186 2.05 7.75 13.97
N ILE A 187 3.24 7.57 13.43
CA ILE A 187 3.85 6.27 13.12
C ILE A 187 4.96 6.06 14.14
N SER A 188 4.92 4.91 14.80
CA SER A 188 5.87 4.59 15.88
C SER A 188 6.81 3.44 15.50
N GLU A 189 6.39 2.64 14.53
CA GLU A 189 7.14 1.51 14.00
C GLU A 189 8.38 2.00 13.25
N GLY A 190 9.51 1.32 13.43
CA GLY A 190 10.76 1.59 12.73
C GLY A 190 10.99 0.72 11.49
N CYS A 191 10.10 -0.21 11.16
CA CYS A 191 10.22 -1.06 9.98
C CYS A 191 8.86 -1.41 9.38
N ALA A 192 8.83 -1.61 8.06
CA ALA A 192 7.61 -1.90 7.33
C ALA A 192 7.90 -2.61 6.00
N HIS A 193 6.84 -2.98 5.30
CA HIS A 193 6.88 -3.57 3.98
C HIS A 193 6.13 -2.70 2.98
N LEU A 194 6.73 -2.39 1.84
CA LEU A 194 6.00 -1.86 0.69
C LEU A 194 5.37 -3.05 -0.05
N SER A 195 4.05 -3.01 -0.26
CA SER A 195 3.29 -3.92 -1.11
C SER A 195 2.85 -3.19 -2.37
N PHE A 196 3.18 -3.74 -3.53
CA PHE A 196 2.97 -3.07 -4.83
C PHE A 196 2.48 -4.02 -5.94
N SER A 197 2.32 -5.32 -5.66
CA SER A 197 1.60 -6.26 -6.52
C SER A 197 0.84 -7.30 -5.70
N HIS A 198 -0.28 -7.80 -6.22
CA HIS A 198 -1.19 -8.68 -5.48
C HIS A 198 -1.24 -10.11 -6.05
N TYR A 199 -1.54 -10.28 -7.34
CA TYR A 199 -1.65 -11.58 -8.01
C TYR A 199 -1.08 -11.52 -9.44
N PRO A 200 -0.54 -12.64 -9.99
CA PRO A 200 -0.31 -13.93 -9.34
C PRO A 200 0.91 -13.95 -8.42
N VAL A 201 1.76 -12.92 -8.48
CA VAL A 201 2.93 -12.75 -7.62
C VAL A 201 2.70 -11.55 -6.72
N ARG A 202 2.85 -11.75 -5.41
CA ARG A 202 2.86 -10.68 -4.42
C ARG A 202 4.30 -10.24 -4.19
N LYS A 203 4.66 -9.08 -4.73
CA LYS A 203 5.98 -8.48 -4.55
C LYS A 203 5.93 -7.52 -3.37
N SER A 204 6.92 -7.64 -2.51
CA SER A 204 7.07 -6.81 -1.33
C SER A 204 8.51 -6.39 -1.12
N LEU A 205 8.74 -5.17 -0.66
CA LEU A 205 10.06 -4.67 -0.27
C LEU A 205 10.07 -4.43 1.24
N TYR A 206 10.98 -5.07 1.97
CA TYR A 206 11.21 -4.82 3.39
C TYR A 206 12.21 -3.69 3.59
N PHE A 207 11.92 -2.78 4.52
CA PHE A 207 12.82 -1.69 4.88
C PHE A 207 12.71 -1.30 6.35
N GLU A 208 13.81 -0.78 6.88
CA GLU A 208 13.86 -0.04 8.14
C GLU A 208 13.82 1.45 7.83
N MET A 209 13.13 2.22 8.67
CA MET A 209 12.96 3.66 8.53
C MET A 209 13.99 4.37 9.40
N THR A 210 14.77 5.25 8.78
CA THR A 210 15.60 6.20 9.53
C THR A 210 14.75 7.41 9.92
N ARG A 211 14.98 7.97 11.11
CA ARG A 211 14.36 9.25 11.48
C ARG A 211 15.14 10.38 10.84
N SER A 212 14.43 11.34 10.26
CA SER A 212 15.03 12.59 9.76
C SER A 212 15.51 13.48 10.90
#